data_AF-A0A8J8ETY8-F1
#
_entry.id   AF-A0A8J8ETY8-F1
#
_cell.length_a   1.000
_cell.length_b   1.000
_cell.length_c   1.000
_cell.angle_alpha   90.00
_cell.angle_beta   90.00
_cell.angle_gamma   90.00
#
_symmetry.space_group_name_H-M   'P 1'
#
loop_
_entity.id
_entity.type
_entity.pdbx_description
1 polymer ?
#
loop_
_entity_poly.entity_id
_entity_poly.type
_entity_poly.pdbx_seq_one_letter_code
_entity_poly.pdbx_strand_id
1 'polypeptide(L)'
;MATFGEQNEKLDEFTGLCVYSSASFSVLSDGKTSVGVYAPLEEGRVYKITGRLMNSSGELRIKPVMVEPAELGFPLEKITGAYWPTDGCYLLTPDRIRLGSCLNVSKGEVVEAEGLWYGRKFYVLRYRGFGIPETPWDGMPWSVEGVVLYTGSRTVIWNGSEEIVLYLPYGTELELGKKIHVLGIAKFYSKLSLIVDSPDDVDVVGDADRKNVSLARVGDIAFGTCIVTDVGRSLRLNCTELRLYGFSARVGDTVSFEALRRKSSLYCLSCEVVKPREELPNAICDFEGGKLVRISGVVEWAKVYKNGFGLANVTDGNCWVLLKLRKSLGISLEKNQTVTAYGVFTTYRDMPALEIASGDDLCSGRC
;
A
#
# COMPACT_ATOMS: atom_id res chain seq x y z
N MET A 1 -35.80 71.26 -46.00
CA MET A 1 -35.96 69.80 -46.08
C MET A 1 -34.58 69.17 -46.08
N ALA A 2 -34.13 68.71 -44.92
CA ALA A 2 -32.97 67.84 -44.79
C ALA A 2 -33.46 66.69 -43.91
N THR A 3 -33.71 65.56 -44.57
CA THR A 3 -34.21 64.33 -43.99
C THR A 3 -33.16 63.75 -43.03
N PHE A 4 -33.52 63.65 -41.76
CA PHE A 4 -32.87 62.75 -40.81
C PHE A 4 -32.99 61.34 -41.36
N GLY A 5 -31.87 60.76 -41.80
CA GLY A 5 -31.78 59.34 -42.06
C GLY A 5 -31.71 58.61 -40.72
N GLU A 6 -32.85 58.12 -40.24
CA GLU A 6 -32.87 56.97 -39.33
C GLU A 6 -32.24 55.80 -40.08
N GLN A 7 -30.93 55.62 -39.93
CA GLN A 7 -30.34 54.32 -40.15
C GLN A 7 -30.80 53.44 -38.99
N ASN A 8 -31.83 52.62 -39.24
CA ASN A 8 -32.03 51.38 -38.50
C ASN A 8 -30.78 50.50 -38.75
N GLU A 9 -29.69 50.78 -38.02
CA GLU A 9 -28.49 49.95 -38.03
C GLU A 9 -28.89 48.56 -37.53
N LYS A 10 -28.82 47.58 -38.42
CA LYS A 10 -29.14 46.18 -38.13
C LYS A 10 -28.20 45.69 -37.02
N LEU A 11 -28.77 45.33 -35.87
CA LEU A 11 -28.02 44.74 -34.76
C LEU A 11 -27.60 43.31 -35.13
N ASP A 12 -26.41 42.93 -34.71
CA ASP A 12 -25.89 41.57 -34.86
C ASP A 12 -26.26 40.73 -33.65
N GLU A 13 -26.56 39.45 -33.89
CA GLU A 13 -26.87 38.48 -32.86
C GLU A 13 -25.79 37.37 -32.83
N PHE A 14 -25.35 37.00 -31.63
CA PHE A 14 -24.48 35.86 -31.43
C PHE A 14 -24.94 35.04 -30.22
N THR A 15 -25.01 33.72 -30.37
CA THR A 15 -25.32 32.80 -29.27
C THR A 15 -24.09 31.93 -29.02
N GLY A 16 -23.62 31.90 -27.77
CA GLY A 16 -22.42 31.15 -27.42
C GLY A 16 -22.28 30.88 -25.93
N LEU A 17 -21.42 29.93 -25.59
CA LEU A 17 -21.00 29.64 -24.23
C LEU A 17 -19.98 30.67 -23.76
N CYS A 18 -20.15 31.21 -22.56
CA CYS A 18 -19.13 32.02 -21.91
C CYS A 18 -17.96 31.13 -21.46
N VAL A 19 -16.81 31.27 -22.12
CA VAL A 19 -15.59 30.47 -21.90
C VAL A 19 -14.51 31.26 -21.16
N TYR A 20 -14.68 32.58 -21.05
CA TYR A 20 -13.82 33.46 -20.29
C TYR A 20 -14.61 34.68 -19.86
N SER A 21 -14.41 35.13 -18.63
CA SER A 21 -14.99 36.35 -18.12
C SER A 21 -14.00 37.15 -17.29
N SER A 22 -14.07 38.46 -17.42
CA SER A 22 -13.34 39.43 -16.62
C SER A 22 -14.28 40.56 -16.21
N ALA A 23 -13.81 41.47 -15.36
CA ALA A 23 -14.63 42.58 -14.86
C ALA A 23 -15.19 43.49 -15.98
N SER A 24 -14.51 43.57 -17.14
CA SER A 24 -14.86 44.52 -18.21
C SER A 24 -15.28 43.86 -19.53
N PHE A 25 -15.00 42.57 -19.72
CA PHE A 25 -15.42 41.84 -20.91
C PHE A 25 -15.45 40.34 -20.68
N SER A 26 -16.20 39.64 -21.53
CA SER A 26 -16.29 38.18 -21.60
C SER A 26 -16.02 37.69 -23.01
N VAL A 27 -15.78 36.39 -23.19
CA VAL A 27 -15.69 35.75 -24.50
C VAL A 27 -16.76 34.67 -24.59
N LEU A 28 -17.57 34.74 -25.64
CA LEU A 28 -18.52 33.70 -26.00
C LEU A 28 -17.97 32.86 -27.16
N SER A 29 -18.19 31.55 -27.13
CA SER A 29 -17.82 30.64 -28.22
C SER A 29 -18.95 29.67 -28.55
N ASP A 30 -19.15 29.40 -29.83
CA ASP A 30 -20.06 28.35 -30.34
C ASP A 30 -19.29 27.09 -30.79
N GLY A 31 -17.97 27.03 -30.52
CA GLY A 31 -17.06 25.97 -30.94
C GLY A 31 -16.39 26.20 -32.31
N LYS A 32 -16.90 27.13 -33.13
CA LYS A 32 -16.30 27.51 -34.44
C LYS A 32 -15.81 28.95 -34.44
N THR A 33 -16.60 29.84 -33.86
CA THR A 33 -16.39 31.27 -33.80
C THR A 33 -16.31 31.68 -32.33
N SER A 34 -15.47 32.67 -32.04
CA SER A 34 -15.39 33.28 -30.72
C SER A 34 -15.59 34.78 -30.82
N VAL A 35 -16.39 35.33 -29.92
CA VAL A 35 -16.78 36.74 -29.89
C VAL A 35 -16.55 37.33 -28.51
N GLY A 36 -15.76 38.40 -28.44
CA GLY A 36 -15.61 39.18 -27.22
C GLY A 36 -16.86 40.03 -26.96
N VAL A 37 -17.32 40.11 -25.73
CA VAL A 37 -18.51 40.87 -25.33
C VAL A 37 -18.10 41.86 -24.25
N TYR A 38 -18.36 43.16 -24.44
CA TYR A 38 -18.06 44.20 -23.45
C TYR A 38 -19.07 44.21 -22.28
N ALA A 39 -19.25 43.05 -21.64
CA ALA A 39 -20.00 42.87 -20.42
C ALA A 39 -19.41 41.69 -19.63
N PRO A 40 -19.42 41.75 -18.28
CA PRO A 40 -19.10 40.60 -17.45
C PRO A 40 -20.24 39.58 -17.49
N LEU A 41 -19.94 38.34 -17.84
CA LEU A 41 -20.87 37.21 -17.91
C LEU A 41 -20.39 36.08 -17.00
N GLU A 42 -21.27 35.15 -16.63
CA GLU A 42 -20.84 33.97 -15.89
C GLU A 42 -20.28 32.90 -16.84
N GLU A 43 -19.07 32.42 -16.56
CA GLU A 43 -18.45 31.31 -17.30
C GLU A 43 -19.28 30.03 -17.16
N GLY A 44 -19.32 29.23 -18.23
CA GLY A 44 -20.09 27.98 -18.28
C GLY A 44 -21.58 28.16 -18.56
N ARG A 45 -22.06 29.40 -18.79
CA ARG A 45 -23.44 29.67 -19.21
C ARG A 45 -23.53 30.09 -20.68
N VAL A 46 -24.65 29.72 -21.31
CA VAL A 46 -24.96 30.08 -22.70
C VAL A 46 -25.77 31.37 -22.72
N TYR A 47 -25.34 32.31 -23.56
CA TYR A 47 -25.99 33.61 -23.73
C TYR A 47 -26.28 33.88 -25.20
N LYS A 48 -27.40 34.56 -25.45
CA LYS A 48 -27.67 35.26 -26.71
C LYS A 48 -27.38 36.73 -26.48
N ILE A 49 -26.50 37.28 -27.31
CA ILE A 49 -26.09 38.68 -27.29
C ILE A 49 -26.60 39.34 -28.54
N THR A 50 -27.25 40.48 -28.37
CA THR A 50 -27.64 41.36 -29.47
C THR A 50 -26.93 42.70 -29.29
N GLY A 51 -26.23 43.17 -30.31
CA GLY A 51 -25.46 44.40 -30.19
C GLY A 51 -24.75 44.81 -31.47
N ARG A 52 -23.84 45.78 -31.34
CA ARG A 52 -23.06 46.27 -32.48
C ARG A 52 -21.75 45.50 -32.58
N LEU A 53 -21.55 44.79 -33.69
CA LEU A 53 -20.28 44.14 -33.98
C LEU A 53 -19.21 45.19 -34.30
N MET A 54 -18.06 45.03 -33.66
CA MET A 54 -16.84 45.80 -33.85
C MET A 54 -15.76 44.84 -34.28
N ASN A 55 -15.24 45.05 -35.49
CA ASN A 55 -14.09 44.28 -35.98
C ASN A 55 -12.83 45.09 -35.68
N SER A 56 -12.24 44.87 -34.50
CA SER A 56 -11.00 45.52 -34.09
C SER A 56 -9.86 44.50 -34.13
N SER A 57 -8.89 44.73 -35.02
CA SER A 57 -7.61 44.00 -35.02
C SER A 57 -7.72 42.47 -35.18
N GLY A 58 -8.72 41.98 -35.92
CA GLY A 58 -8.88 40.56 -36.24
C GLY A 58 -9.68 39.73 -35.22
N GLU A 59 -10.11 40.33 -34.11
CA GLU A 59 -11.00 39.70 -33.14
C GLU A 59 -12.43 40.27 -33.25
N LEU A 60 -13.42 39.38 -33.38
CA LEU A 60 -14.83 39.77 -33.38
C LEU A 60 -15.24 40.20 -31.97
N ARG A 61 -15.73 41.43 -31.82
CA ARG A 61 -16.22 41.94 -30.54
C ARG A 61 -17.60 42.56 -30.68
N ILE A 62 -18.47 42.37 -29.71
CA ILE A 62 -19.80 42.98 -29.67
C ILE A 62 -19.88 43.91 -28.47
N LYS A 63 -20.31 45.15 -28.72
CA LYS A 63 -20.81 46.03 -27.67
C LYS A 63 -22.29 45.68 -27.45
N PRO A 64 -22.65 45.00 -26.35
CA PRO A 64 -23.99 44.46 -26.18
C PRO A 64 -25.00 45.60 -25.96
N VAL A 65 -26.15 45.50 -26.63
CA VAL A 65 -27.37 46.26 -26.31
C VAL A 65 -28.25 45.42 -25.39
N MET A 66 -28.26 44.10 -25.61
CA MET A 66 -29.06 43.14 -24.86
C MET A 66 -28.26 41.85 -24.67
N VAL A 67 -28.34 41.29 -23.46
CA VAL A 67 -27.70 40.04 -23.06
C VAL A 67 -28.73 39.19 -22.35
N GLU A 68 -29.04 38.02 -22.91
CA GLU A 68 -30.05 37.13 -22.37
C GLU A 68 -29.48 35.72 -22.22
N PRO A 69 -29.81 34.98 -21.14
CA PRO A 69 -29.57 33.55 -21.09
C PRO A 69 -30.24 32.88 -22.29
N ALA A 70 -29.56 31.93 -22.92
CA ALA A 70 -30.07 31.26 -24.11
C ALA A 70 -29.98 29.74 -23.99
N GLU A 71 -30.86 29.07 -24.73
CA GLU A 71 -30.76 27.64 -24.91
C GLU A 71 -29.65 27.27 -25.91
N LEU A 72 -29.26 26.01 -25.86
CA LEU A 72 -28.13 25.47 -26.58
C LEU A 72 -28.48 25.30 -28.07
N GLY A 73 -27.96 26.20 -28.91
CA GLY A 73 -28.24 26.25 -30.35
C GLY A 73 -27.12 25.77 -31.27
N PHE A 74 -26.00 25.31 -30.71
CA PHE A 74 -24.79 24.88 -31.44
C PHE A 74 -24.40 23.44 -31.06
N PRO A 75 -23.69 22.70 -31.93
CA PRO A 75 -23.33 21.32 -31.67
C PRO A 75 -22.33 21.21 -30.49
N LEU A 76 -22.51 20.19 -29.67
CA LEU A 76 -21.58 19.82 -28.60
C LEU A 76 -20.83 18.53 -28.96
N GLU A 77 -19.61 18.41 -28.46
CA GLU A 77 -18.86 17.17 -28.45
C GLU A 77 -19.15 16.37 -27.18
N LYS A 78 -19.11 15.05 -27.31
CA LYS A 78 -19.25 14.08 -26.21
C LYS A 78 -17.90 13.45 -25.93
N ILE A 79 -17.49 13.47 -24.66
CA ILE A 79 -16.23 12.87 -24.19
C ILE A 79 -16.56 12.00 -22.98
N THR A 80 -16.13 10.74 -23.00
CA THR A 80 -16.23 9.86 -21.84
C THR A 80 -14.87 9.70 -21.20
N GLY A 81 -14.77 9.97 -19.90
CA GLY A 81 -13.52 9.85 -19.15
C GLY A 81 -13.77 9.90 -17.64
N ALA A 82 -12.73 9.61 -16.85
CA ALA A 82 -12.82 9.68 -15.39
C ALA A 82 -12.41 11.05 -14.87
N TYR A 83 -13.23 11.64 -14.00
CA TYR A 83 -12.94 12.94 -13.40
C TYR A 83 -11.77 12.84 -12.43
N TRP A 84 -10.74 13.67 -12.63
CA TRP A 84 -9.51 13.60 -11.85
C TRP A 84 -9.00 15.00 -11.49
N PRO A 85 -9.46 15.57 -10.35
CA PRO A 85 -8.93 16.81 -9.83
C PRO A 85 -7.56 16.60 -9.16
N THR A 86 -6.58 17.40 -9.59
CA THR A 86 -5.20 17.47 -9.08
C THR A 86 -4.85 18.95 -8.82
N ASP A 87 -3.79 19.47 -9.44
CA ASP A 87 -3.49 20.91 -9.63
C ASP A 87 -4.49 21.65 -10.55
N GLY A 88 -5.42 20.92 -11.16
CA GLY A 88 -6.52 21.42 -11.99
C GLY A 88 -7.58 20.33 -12.17
N CYS A 89 -8.59 20.62 -12.98
CA CYS A 89 -9.68 19.69 -13.24
C CYS A 89 -9.51 19.02 -14.60
N TYR A 90 -9.47 17.69 -14.60
CA TYR A 90 -9.20 16.90 -15.80
C TYR A 90 -10.22 15.77 -15.99
N LEU A 91 -10.37 15.32 -17.23
CA LEU A 91 -10.91 14.00 -17.57
C LEU A 91 -9.76 13.10 -18.04
N LEU A 92 -9.63 11.95 -17.38
CA LEU A 92 -8.75 10.87 -17.78
C LEU A 92 -9.46 10.01 -18.83
N THR A 93 -8.91 10.05 -20.03
CA THR A 93 -9.21 9.10 -21.11
C THR A 93 -7.91 8.30 -21.34
N PRO A 94 -7.51 7.93 -22.56
CA PRO A 94 -6.10 7.68 -22.85
C PRO A 94 -5.21 8.93 -22.67
N ASP A 95 -5.75 10.13 -22.93
CA ASP A 95 -5.08 11.42 -22.74
C ASP A 95 -5.70 12.20 -21.56
N ARG A 96 -4.93 13.14 -20.99
CA ARG A 96 -5.41 14.06 -19.96
C ARG A 96 -6.07 15.28 -20.61
N ILE A 97 -7.40 15.37 -20.49
CA ILE A 97 -8.18 16.49 -21.04
C ILE A 97 -8.41 17.52 -19.94
N ARG A 98 -7.86 18.73 -20.10
CA ARG A 98 -8.06 19.83 -19.14
C ARG A 98 -9.44 20.44 -19.30
N LEU A 99 -10.16 20.60 -18.20
CA LEU A 99 -11.47 21.21 -18.17
C LEU A 99 -11.39 22.73 -18.00
N GLY A 100 -12.37 23.43 -18.58
CA GLY A 100 -12.60 24.85 -18.37
C GLY A 100 -13.01 25.18 -16.94
N SER A 101 -13.84 24.31 -16.36
CA SER A 101 -14.35 24.38 -14.98
C SER A 101 -14.37 22.99 -14.35
N CYS A 102 -14.36 22.94 -13.02
CA CYS A 102 -14.45 21.70 -12.27
C CYS A 102 -15.89 21.15 -12.27
N LEU A 103 -16.00 19.83 -12.31
CA LEU A 103 -17.30 19.15 -12.23
C LEU A 103 -17.64 18.89 -10.76
N ASN A 104 -18.93 18.92 -10.44
CA ASN A 104 -19.42 18.58 -9.10
C ASN A 104 -19.66 17.07 -8.99
N VAL A 105 -18.60 16.28 -9.17
CA VAL A 105 -18.60 14.81 -9.08
C VAL A 105 -17.39 14.35 -8.29
N SER A 106 -17.43 13.13 -7.77
CA SER A 106 -16.33 12.60 -6.97
C SER A 106 -15.10 12.31 -7.83
N LYS A 107 -13.91 12.50 -7.25
CA LYS A 107 -12.65 12.10 -7.90
C LYS A 107 -12.68 10.60 -8.23
N GLY A 108 -12.25 10.26 -9.43
CA GLY A 108 -12.24 8.90 -9.96
C GLY A 108 -13.54 8.48 -10.67
N GLU A 109 -14.62 9.27 -10.58
CA GLU A 109 -15.90 8.93 -11.19
C GLU A 109 -15.84 9.02 -12.72
N VAL A 110 -16.34 7.99 -13.41
CA VAL A 110 -16.47 8.00 -14.87
C VAL A 110 -17.68 8.85 -15.25
N VAL A 111 -17.47 9.80 -16.16
CA VAL A 111 -18.51 10.68 -16.67
C VAL A 111 -18.52 10.70 -18.20
N GLU A 112 -19.71 10.77 -18.78
CA GLU A 112 -19.91 11.22 -20.17
C GLU A 112 -20.23 12.71 -20.11
N ALA A 113 -19.30 13.55 -20.58
CA ALA A 113 -19.38 14.99 -20.59
C ALA A 113 -19.71 15.52 -22.00
N GLU A 114 -20.69 16.41 -22.08
CA GLU A 114 -21.08 17.15 -23.28
C GLU A 114 -20.62 18.61 -23.15
N GLY A 115 -19.88 19.10 -24.14
CA GLY A 115 -19.25 20.41 -24.07
C GLY A 115 -18.63 20.87 -25.39
N LEU A 116 -17.84 21.92 -25.31
CA LEU A 116 -17.10 22.45 -26.46
C LEU A 116 -15.66 22.78 -26.11
N TRP A 117 -14.80 22.77 -27.12
CA TRP A 117 -13.42 23.18 -26.99
C TRP A 117 -13.26 24.69 -27.15
N TYR A 118 -12.44 25.28 -26.29
CA TYR A 118 -11.91 26.61 -26.49
C TYR A 118 -10.43 26.62 -26.12
N GLY A 119 -9.58 26.85 -27.12
CA GLY A 119 -8.14 26.68 -27.00
C GLY A 119 -7.77 25.22 -26.67
N ARG A 120 -7.16 24.99 -25.51
CA ARG A 120 -6.73 23.66 -25.02
C ARG A 120 -7.63 23.10 -23.90
N LYS A 121 -8.76 23.75 -23.62
CA LYS A 121 -9.66 23.38 -22.53
C LYS A 121 -11.00 22.94 -23.08
N PHE A 122 -11.60 21.96 -22.42
CA PHE A 122 -12.94 21.48 -22.70
C PHE A 122 -13.93 22.07 -21.68
N TYR A 123 -14.91 22.81 -22.16
CA TYR A 123 -15.92 23.46 -21.32
C TYR A 123 -17.19 22.60 -21.30
N VAL A 124 -17.43 21.96 -20.16
CA VAL A 124 -18.55 21.03 -19.98
C VAL A 124 -19.82 21.81 -19.65
N LEU A 125 -20.89 21.51 -20.37
CA LEU A 125 -22.23 22.08 -20.17
C LEU A 125 -23.17 21.09 -19.50
N ARG A 126 -23.07 19.81 -19.85
CA ARG A 126 -23.87 18.73 -19.28
C ARG A 126 -22.97 17.52 -19.07
N TYR A 127 -23.25 16.72 -18.05
CA TYR A 127 -22.56 15.46 -17.87
C TYR A 127 -23.48 14.44 -17.20
N ARG A 128 -23.15 13.17 -17.42
CA ARG A 128 -23.79 12.03 -16.77
C ARG A 128 -22.72 11.19 -16.08
N GLY A 129 -22.86 10.98 -14.78
CA GLY A 129 -21.98 10.12 -13.99
C GLY A 129 -22.36 8.64 -14.06
N PHE A 130 -21.35 7.78 -14.01
CA PHE A 130 -21.46 6.33 -13.99
C PHE A 130 -20.84 5.71 -12.73
N GLY A 131 -20.33 6.51 -11.80
CA GLY A 131 -19.62 6.02 -10.61
C GLY A 131 -18.15 5.67 -10.88
N ILE A 132 -17.47 5.20 -9.84
CA ILE A 132 -16.08 4.71 -9.91
C ILE A 132 -16.10 3.29 -10.51
N PRO A 133 -15.13 2.93 -11.39
CA PRO A 133 -15.05 1.56 -11.93
C PRO A 133 -14.93 0.52 -10.83
N GLU A 134 -15.72 -0.55 -10.89
CA GLU A 134 -15.65 -1.66 -9.92
C GLU A 134 -14.36 -2.49 -10.08
N THR A 135 -13.82 -2.55 -11.30
CA THR A 135 -12.62 -3.32 -11.65
C THR A 135 -11.51 -2.42 -12.18
N PRO A 136 -10.23 -2.76 -11.92
CA PRO A 136 -9.11 -1.95 -12.40
C PRO A 136 -8.94 -2.07 -13.91
N TRP A 137 -8.82 -0.93 -14.61
CA TRP A 137 -8.45 -0.85 -16.03
C TRP A 137 -7.20 0.03 -16.20
N ASP A 138 -6.32 -0.32 -17.15
CA ASP A 138 -5.06 0.41 -17.31
C ASP A 138 -5.30 1.89 -17.62
N GLY A 139 -4.64 2.76 -16.86
CA GLY A 139 -4.76 4.21 -17.01
C GLY A 139 -6.05 4.81 -16.42
N MET A 140 -6.93 4.01 -15.84
CA MET A 140 -8.19 4.47 -15.25
C MET A 140 -8.13 4.48 -13.73
N PRO A 141 -8.89 5.38 -13.07
CA PRO A 141 -9.06 5.36 -11.63
C PRO A 141 -9.68 4.06 -11.13
N TRP A 142 -9.20 3.61 -9.99
CA TRP A 142 -9.76 2.48 -9.26
C TRP A 142 -9.59 2.70 -7.76
N SER A 143 -10.62 2.32 -7.01
CA SER A 143 -10.64 2.35 -5.55
C SER A 143 -10.51 0.92 -5.02
N VAL A 144 -9.68 0.73 -4.00
CA VAL A 144 -9.47 -0.58 -3.39
C VAL A 144 -9.21 -0.47 -1.89
N GLU A 145 -9.80 -1.39 -1.13
CA GLU A 145 -9.41 -1.62 0.26
C GLU A 145 -8.35 -2.72 0.34
N GLY A 146 -7.38 -2.56 1.26
CA GLY A 146 -6.40 -3.60 1.53
C GLY A 146 -5.60 -3.38 2.80
N VAL A 147 -4.85 -4.40 3.18
CA VAL A 147 -3.94 -4.34 4.34
C VAL A 147 -2.51 -4.10 3.87
N VAL A 148 -1.82 -3.16 4.50
CA VAL A 148 -0.41 -2.86 4.22
C VAL A 148 0.49 -4.03 4.65
N LEU A 149 1.09 -4.72 3.68
CA LEU A 149 1.97 -5.86 3.90
C LEU A 149 3.45 -5.52 4.00
N TYR A 150 3.88 -4.53 3.21
CA TYR A 150 5.28 -4.12 3.08
C TYR A 150 5.34 -2.59 2.97
N THR A 151 6.39 -2.02 3.56
CA THR A 151 6.69 -0.58 3.59
C THR A 151 8.20 -0.39 3.33
N GLY A 152 8.64 0.86 3.13
CA GLY A 152 10.03 1.19 2.82
C GLY A 152 10.22 1.52 1.33
N SER A 153 10.99 0.71 0.60
CA SER A 153 11.29 0.99 -0.81
C SER A 153 10.08 0.87 -1.74
N ARG A 154 9.09 0.05 -1.36
CA ARG A 154 7.80 -0.08 -2.04
C ARG A 154 6.73 -0.35 -1.00
N THR A 155 5.63 0.38 -1.09
CA THR A 155 4.43 0.08 -0.31
C THR A 155 3.60 -0.94 -1.08
N VAL A 156 3.19 -2.01 -0.41
CA VAL A 156 2.40 -3.08 -1.03
C VAL A 156 1.27 -3.46 -0.10
N ILE A 157 0.06 -3.51 -0.65
CA ILE A 157 -1.14 -3.92 0.08
C ILE A 157 -1.63 -5.29 -0.38
N TRP A 158 -2.43 -5.94 0.46
CA TRP A 158 -3.20 -7.13 0.14
C TRP A 158 -4.68 -6.81 0.15
N ASN A 159 -5.35 -6.97 -0.99
CA ASN A 159 -6.80 -6.68 -1.12
C ASN A 159 -7.69 -7.88 -0.81
N GLY A 160 -7.13 -9.00 -0.35
CA GLY A 160 -7.85 -10.26 -0.14
C GLY A 160 -7.58 -11.32 -1.20
N SER A 161 -7.13 -10.94 -2.40
CA SER A 161 -6.83 -11.86 -3.50
C SER A 161 -5.40 -11.77 -4.02
N GLU A 162 -4.83 -10.56 -4.09
CA GLU A 162 -3.52 -10.32 -4.66
C GLU A 162 -2.77 -9.18 -3.97
N GLU A 163 -1.46 -9.10 -4.25
CA GLU A 163 -0.60 -8.01 -3.81
C GLU A 163 -0.67 -6.86 -4.82
N ILE A 164 -0.98 -5.65 -4.35
CA ILE A 164 -1.03 -4.44 -5.17
C ILE A 164 0.08 -3.49 -4.73
N VAL A 165 0.87 -3.00 -5.69
CA VAL A 165 1.95 -2.04 -5.42
C VAL A 165 1.39 -0.63 -5.41
N LEU A 166 1.64 0.13 -4.35
CA LEU A 166 1.25 1.54 -4.26
C LEU A 166 2.45 2.44 -4.55
N TYR A 167 2.26 3.35 -5.50
CA TYR A 167 3.13 4.49 -5.72
C TYR A 167 2.52 5.69 -5.01
N LEU A 168 2.93 5.88 -3.76
CA LEU A 168 2.44 6.95 -2.90
C LEU A 168 3.14 8.29 -3.23
N PRO A 169 2.46 9.44 -3.02
CA PRO A 169 3.08 10.74 -3.13
C PRO A 169 4.16 10.93 -2.06
N TYR A 170 5.15 11.78 -2.36
CA TYR A 170 6.29 12.02 -1.49
C TYR A 170 5.89 12.42 -0.06
N GLY A 171 6.52 11.79 0.94
CA GLY A 171 6.24 12.04 2.35
C GLY A 171 5.03 11.30 2.91
N THR A 172 4.31 10.52 2.10
CA THR A 172 3.20 9.68 2.57
C THR A 172 3.74 8.37 3.12
N GLU A 173 3.56 8.15 4.41
CA GLU A 173 3.97 6.91 5.09
C GLU A 173 2.74 6.14 5.56
N LEU A 174 2.81 4.81 5.42
CA LEU A 174 1.79 3.89 5.90
C LEU A 174 2.42 2.85 6.81
N GLU A 175 1.70 2.44 7.84
CA GLU A 175 2.16 1.46 8.81
C GLU A 175 1.75 0.04 8.40
N LEU A 176 2.58 -0.94 8.74
CA LEU A 176 2.31 -2.35 8.50
C LEU A 176 1.09 -2.82 9.30
N GLY A 177 0.24 -3.64 8.68
CA GLY A 177 -0.94 -4.19 9.34
C GLY A 177 -2.13 -3.22 9.46
N LYS A 178 -2.00 -1.98 8.95
CA LYS A 178 -3.14 -1.08 8.80
C LYS A 178 -4.00 -1.48 7.61
N LYS A 179 -5.31 -1.43 7.80
CA LYS A 179 -6.31 -1.51 6.73
C LYS A 179 -6.53 -0.11 6.18
N ILE A 180 -6.42 0.01 4.87
CA ILE A 180 -6.53 1.28 4.16
C ILE A 180 -7.53 1.16 3.01
N HIS A 181 -8.08 2.30 2.61
CA HIS A 181 -8.82 2.50 1.37
C HIS A 181 -8.02 3.47 0.51
N VAL A 182 -7.76 3.11 -0.74
CA VAL A 182 -6.90 3.89 -1.64
C VAL A 182 -7.59 4.11 -2.97
N LEU A 183 -7.58 5.36 -3.42
CA LEU A 183 -7.95 5.74 -4.78
C LEU A 183 -6.68 6.07 -5.58
N GLY A 184 -6.54 5.48 -6.76
CA GLY A 184 -5.39 5.74 -7.62
C GLY A 184 -5.66 5.37 -9.07
N ILE A 185 -4.71 5.72 -9.94
CA ILE A 185 -4.74 5.31 -11.34
C ILE A 185 -4.13 3.92 -11.45
N ALA A 186 -4.92 2.95 -11.91
CA ALA A 186 -4.46 1.58 -12.08
C ALA A 186 -3.47 1.47 -13.24
N LYS A 187 -2.38 0.74 -13.01
CA LYS A 187 -1.37 0.41 -14.03
C LYS A 187 -0.99 -1.05 -13.97
N PHE A 188 -1.00 -1.69 -15.13
CA PHE A 188 -0.64 -3.10 -15.29
C PHE A 188 0.77 -3.22 -15.85
N TYR A 189 1.73 -3.48 -14.97
CA TYR A 189 3.08 -3.87 -15.35
C TYR A 189 3.23 -5.39 -15.22
N SER A 190 4.19 -5.87 -14.41
CA SER A 190 4.27 -7.27 -13.97
C SER A 190 3.35 -7.59 -12.78
N LYS A 191 2.84 -6.56 -12.11
CA LYS A 191 1.85 -6.61 -11.04
C LYS A 191 0.89 -5.43 -11.21
N LEU A 192 -0.33 -5.56 -10.68
CA LEU A 192 -1.24 -4.45 -10.53
C LEU A 192 -0.62 -3.39 -9.61
N SER A 193 -0.55 -2.17 -10.10
CA SER A 193 0.00 -1.02 -9.39
C SER A 193 -1.03 0.10 -9.37
N LEU A 194 -1.03 0.89 -8.29
CA LEU A 194 -1.84 2.10 -8.18
C LEU A 194 -0.93 3.31 -8.02
N ILE A 195 -1.09 4.26 -8.93
CA ILE A 195 -0.44 5.57 -8.84
C ILE A 195 -1.38 6.50 -8.08
N VAL A 196 -0.99 6.85 -6.87
CA VAL A 196 -1.74 7.71 -5.96
C VAL A 196 -1.26 9.13 -6.16
N ASP A 197 -2.19 10.06 -6.32
CA ASP A 197 -1.86 11.44 -6.70
C ASP A 197 -1.68 12.35 -5.48
N SER A 198 -2.58 12.24 -4.49
CA SER A 198 -2.56 13.00 -3.24
C SER A 198 -2.52 12.09 -2.00
N PRO A 199 -1.91 12.51 -0.88
CA PRO A 199 -2.07 11.83 0.40
C PRO A 199 -3.55 11.69 0.82
N ASP A 200 -4.41 12.63 0.41
CA ASP A 200 -5.86 12.61 0.67
C ASP A 200 -6.60 11.49 -0.06
N ASP A 201 -5.95 10.84 -1.05
CA ASP A 201 -6.53 9.69 -1.75
C ASP A 201 -6.30 8.36 -0.98
N VAL A 202 -5.77 8.45 0.25
CA VAL A 202 -5.43 7.32 1.11
C VAL A 202 -6.05 7.50 2.48
N ASP A 203 -7.05 6.67 2.78
CA ASP A 203 -7.72 6.66 4.07
C ASP A 203 -7.28 5.46 4.89
N VAL A 204 -6.83 5.69 6.14
CA VAL A 204 -6.61 4.60 7.09
C VAL A 204 -7.95 4.26 7.76
N VAL A 205 -8.51 3.11 7.42
CA VAL A 205 -9.84 2.67 7.86
C VAL A 205 -9.77 1.97 9.22
N GLY A 206 -8.63 1.37 9.56
CA GLY A 206 -8.41 0.72 10.86
C GLY A 206 -7.24 -0.24 10.85
N ASP A 207 -7.29 -1.21 11.76
CA ASP A 207 -6.31 -2.30 11.85
C ASP A 207 -6.80 -3.55 11.11
N ALA A 208 -5.86 -4.36 10.65
CA ALA A 208 -6.17 -5.67 10.11
C ALA A 208 -6.74 -6.63 11.16
N ASP A 209 -7.53 -7.60 10.70
CA ASP A 209 -8.16 -8.59 11.57
C ASP A 209 -7.13 -9.37 12.38
N ARG A 210 -7.38 -9.48 13.69
CA ARG A 210 -6.52 -10.23 14.61
C ARG A 210 -7.01 -11.67 14.76
N LYS A 211 -6.14 -12.65 14.47
CA LYS A 211 -6.46 -14.09 14.54
C LYS A 211 -5.32 -14.90 15.13
N ASN A 212 -5.63 -16.06 15.71
CA ASN A 212 -4.60 -17.01 16.16
C ASN A 212 -3.74 -17.45 14.96
N VAL A 213 -2.43 -17.63 15.15
CA VAL A 213 -1.46 -17.98 14.09
C VAL A 213 -1.86 -19.20 13.24
N SER A 214 -2.59 -20.16 13.82
CA SER A 214 -3.08 -21.35 13.12
C SER A 214 -4.20 -21.06 12.10
N LEU A 215 -4.96 -19.99 12.28
CA LEU A 215 -6.13 -19.61 11.47
C LEU A 215 -5.89 -18.36 10.62
N ALA A 216 -4.81 -17.63 10.89
CA ALA A 216 -4.49 -16.37 10.23
C ALA A 216 -4.17 -16.54 8.74
N ARG A 217 -4.80 -15.72 7.91
CA ARG A 217 -4.60 -15.62 6.46
C ARG A 217 -3.72 -14.42 6.12
N VAL A 218 -3.30 -14.34 4.86
CA VAL A 218 -2.51 -13.20 4.38
C VAL A 218 -3.28 -11.90 4.63
N GLY A 219 -2.61 -10.91 5.21
CA GLY A 219 -3.21 -9.64 5.62
C GLY A 219 -3.71 -9.62 7.07
N ASP A 220 -3.90 -10.76 7.75
CA ASP A 220 -4.30 -10.76 9.16
C ASP A 220 -3.11 -10.44 10.09
N ILE A 221 -3.41 -9.93 11.29
CA ILE A 221 -2.47 -9.90 12.43
C ILE A 221 -2.58 -11.24 13.14
N ALA A 222 -1.57 -12.10 12.93
CA ALA A 222 -1.44 -13.39 13.58
C ALA A 222 -0.86 -13.23 14.98
N PHE A 223 -1.51 -13.79 16.00
CA PHE A 223 -0.97 -13.83 17.35
C PHE A 223 -0.79 -15.25 17.88
N GLY A 224 0.16 -15.41 18.80
CA GLY A 224 0.44 -16.69 19.45
C GLY A 224 1.57 -16.61 20.46
N THR A 225 1.73 -17.71 21.21
CA THR A 225 2.84 -17.89 22.16
C THR A 225 3.51 -19.21 21.87
N CYS A 226 4.79 -19.17 21.48
CA CYS A 226 5.47 -20.32 20.90
C CYS A 226 6.94 -20.39 21.32
N ILE A 227 7.51 -21.59 21.29
CA ILE A 227 8.92 -21.81 21.61
C ILE A 227 9.76 -21.64 20.35
N VAL A 228 10.87 -20.92 20.46
CA VAL A 228 11.85 -20.76 19.39
C VAL A 228 12.65 -22.05 19.23
N THR A 229 12.57 -22.65 18.04
CA THR A 229 13.24 -23.93 17.73
C THR A 229 14.52 -23.76 16.93
N ASP A 230 14.67 -22.64 16.22
CA ASP A 230 15.83 -22.35 15.37
C ASP A 230 15.97 -20.84 15.15
N VAL A 231 17.21 -20.37 14.99
CA VAL A 231 17.56 -18.95 14.91
C VAL A 231 18.44 -18.69 13.68
N GLY A 232 18.17 -17.58 12.99
CA GLY A 232 18.97 -17.09 11.87
C GLY A 232 18.60 -15.65 11.54
N ARG A 233 18.40 -15.33 10.25
CA ARG A 233 17.79 -14.05 9.84
C ARG A 233 16.32 -13.91 10.25
N SER A 234 15.71 -15.01 10.69
CA SER A 234 14.33 -15.14 11.12
C SER A 234 14.25 -16.28 12.13
N LEU A 235 13.25 -16.26 13.00
CA LEU A 235 13.01 -17.30 13.99
C LEU A 235 12.10 -18.39 13.42
N ARG A 236 12.41 -19.65 13.75
CA ARG A 236 11.48 -20.78 13.57
C ARG A 236 10.78 -21.06 14.88
N LEU A 237 9.46 -21.23 14.82
CA LEU A 237 8.62 -21.46 15.99
C LEU A 237 8.02 -22.87 15.93
N ASN A 238 7.72 -23.47 17.08
CA ASN A 238 7.13 -24.80 17.15
C ASN A 238 5.62 -24.85 16.79
N CYS A 239 4.94 -23.71 16.76
CA CYS A 239 3.49 -23.62 16.56
C CYS A 239 3.07 -23.32 15.11
N THR A 240 4.04 -23.05 14.23
CA THR A 240 3.77 -22.70 12.83
C THR A 240 4.98 -23.05 11.97
N GLU A 241 4.73 -23.41 10.71
CA GLU A 241 5.79 -23.64 9.72
C GLU A 241 6.37 -22.32 9.18
N LEU A 242 5.69 -21.19 9.44
CA LEU A 242 6.11 -19.88 8.99
C LEU A 242 7.27 -19.35 9.82
N ARG A 243 8.18 -18.64 9.16
CA ARG A 243 9.30 -17.99 9.83
C ARG A 243 8.90 -16.58 10.29
N LEU A 244 9.28 -16.23 11.51
CA LEU A 244 9.05 -14.91 12.12
C LEU A 244 10.26 -14.00 11.86
N TYR A 245 10.01 -12.88 11.19
CA TYR A 245 11.00 -11.85 10.88
C TYR A 245 10.79 -10.60 11.76
N GLY A 246 11.82 -9.75 11.86
CA GLY A 246 11.72 -8.47 12.58
C GLY A 246 11.81 -8.59 14.10
N PHE A 247 12.20 -9.76 14.61
CA PHE A 247 12.41 -10.01 16.03
C PHE A 247 13.56 -10.98 16.26
N SER A 248 14.25 -10.84 17.39
CA SER A 248 15.41 -11.65 17.77
C SER A 248 15.17 -12.28 19.14
N ALA A 249 15.43 -13.59 19.23
CA ALA A 249 15.35 -14.39 20.45
C ALA A 249 16.29 -15.60 20.32
N ARG A 250 16.50 -16.35 21.41
CA ARG A 250 17.39 -17.51 21.46
C ARG A 250 16.61 -18.82 21.37
N VAL A 251 17.29 -19.88 20.96
CA VAL A 251 16.72 -21.24 20.93
C VAL A 251 16.27 -21.62 22.34
N GLY A 252 15.00 -22.04 22.46
CA GLY A 252 14.35 -22.39 23.72
C GLY A 252 13.59 -21.27 24.42
N ASP A 253 13.73 -20.01 23.99
CA ASP A 253 12.91 -18.91 24.51
C ASP A 253 11.44 -19.14 24.10
N THR A 254 10.51 -18.84 25.00
CA THR A 254 9.09 -18.75 24.67
C THR A 254 8.76 -17.30 24.34
N VAL A 255 8.27 -17.08 23.12
CA VAL A 255 7.96 -15.77 22.55
C VAL A 255 6.45 -15.63 22.42
N SER A 256 5.91 -14.54 22.96
CA SER A 256 4.58 -14.05 22.63
C SER A 256 4.71 -13.05 21.49
N PHE A 257 3.85 -13.14 20.48
CA PHE A 257 3.93 -12.26 19.31
C PHE A 257 2.56 -11.88 18.77
N GLU A 258 2.54 -10.70 18.19
CA GLU A 258 1.60 -10.22 17.19
C GLU A 258 2.40 -9.88 15.93
N ALA A 259 2.09 -10.58 14.84
CA ALA A 259 2.85 -10.51 13.61
C ALA A 259 1.93 -10.44 12.41
N LEU A 260 2.27 -9.57 11.47
CA LEU A 260 1.58 -9.47 10.19
C LEU A 260 1.82 -10.75 9.37
N ARG A 261 0.73 -11.41 8.98
CA ARG A 261 0.78 -12.60 8.13
C ARG A 261 0.96 -12.20 6.67
N ARG A 262 2.17 -12.45 6.15
CA ARG A 262 2.51 -12.33 4.72
C ARG A 262 2.30 -13.67 4.03
N LYS A 263 2.49 -13.80 2.71
CA LYS A 263 2.27 -15.07 1.98
C LYS A 263 3.05 -16.26 2.53
N SER A 264 4.35 -16.08 2.81
CA SER A 264 5.26 -17.16 3.21
C SER A 264 6.00 -16.91 4.53
N SER A 265 5.57 -15.90 5.29
CA SER A 265 6.24 -15.51 6.53
C SER A 265 5.32 -14.74 7.48
N LEU A 266 5.81 -14.55 8.70
CA LEU A 266 5.28 -13.64 9.70
C LEU A 266 6.28 -12.50 9.87
N TYR A 267 5.78 -11.26 9.97
CA TYR A 267 6.60 -10.11 10.29
C TYR A 267 6.16 -9.53 11.63
N CYS A 268 7.05 -9.51 12.62
CA CYS A 268 6.77 -9.03 13.95
C CYS A 268 6.30 -7.57 13.92
N LEU A 269 5.15 -7.31 14.55
CA LEU A 269 4.66 -5.97 14.85
C LEU A 269 4.91 -5.66 16.34
N SER A 270 4.58 -6.62 17.21
CA SER A 270 4.85 -6.58 18.63
C SER A 270 5.24 -7.97 19.10
N CYS A 271 6.46 -8.16 19.58
CA CYS A 271 6.93 -9.46 20.06
C CYS A 271 7.79 -9.30 21.30
N GLU A 272 7.69 -10.27 22.20
CA GLU A 272 8.44 -10.28 23.45
C GLU A 272 8.79 -11.71 23.87
N VAL A 273 9.90 -11.85 24.59
CA VAL A 273 10.25 -13.10 25.25
C VAL A 273 9.51 -13.13 26.59
N VAL A 274 8.47 -13.97 26.69
CA VAL A 274 7.66 -14.10 27.91
C VAL A 274 8.26 -15.09 28.91
N LYS A 275 9.04 -16.07 28.41
CA LYS A 275 9.76 -17.01 29.26
C LYS A 275 11.13 -17.30 28.66
N PRO A 276 12.23 -16.93 29.34
CA PRO A 276 13.57 -17.19 28.85
C PRO A 276 13.91 -18.69 28.93
N ARG A 277 14.77 -19.16 28.03
CA ARG A 277 15.21 -20.57 27.97
C ARG A 277 15.81 -21.08 29.29
N GLU A 278 16.40 -20.21 30.09
CA GLU A 278 17.00 -20.55 31.39
C GLU A 278 15.99 -21.14 32.39
N GLU A 279 14.70 -20.83 32.25
CA GLU A 279 13.61 -21.37 33.08
C GLU A 279 13.07 -22.73 32.60
N LEU A 280 13.65 -23.31 31.54
CA LEU A 280 13.33 -24.69 31.16
C LEU A 280 13.83 -25.66 32.25
N PRO A 281 13.06 -26.71 32.58
CA PRO A 281 13.52 -27.73 33.51
C PRO A 281 14.68 -28.54 32.92
N ASN A 282 15.51 -29.12 33.79
CA ASN A 282 16.54 -30.06 33.37
C ASN A 282 15.89 -31.37 32.92
N ALA A 283 15.94 -31.66 31.62
CA ALA A 283 15.28 -32.81 31.03
C ALA A 283 16.22 -34.02 30.80
N ILE A 284 17.37 -34.09 31.48
CA ILE A 284 18.37 -35.16 31.28
C ILE A 284 17.76 -36.57 31.37
N CYS A 285 16.78 -36.79 32.26
CA CYS A 285 16.11 -38.07 32.42
C CYS A 285 14.88 -38.26 31.51
N ASP A 286 14.39 -37.20 30.86
CA ASP A 286 13.09 -37.16 30.17
C ASP A 286 13.28 -37.19 28.65
N PHE A 287 13.96 -38.22 28.15
CA PHE A 287 14.26 -38.34 26.73
C PHE A 287 12.99 -38.51 25.87
N GLU A 288 12.76 -37.53 25.00
CA GLU A 288 11.68 -37.55 24.01
C GLU A 288 12.22 -37.02 22.68
N GLY A 289 12.36 -37.89 21.68
CA GLY A 289 12.98 -37.56 20.39
C GLY A 289 12.27 -36.40 19.68
N GLY A 290 13.06 -35.46 19.13
CA GLY A 290 12.57 -34.28 18.42
C GLY A 290 12.14 -33.11 19.32
N LYS A 291 12.15 -33.28 20.64
CA LYS A 291 11.78 -32.24 21.59
C LYS A 291 12.94 -31.29 21.87
N LEU A 292 12.66 -29.99 21.87
CA LEU A 292 13.60 -28.99 22.35
C LEU A 292 13.62 -28.96 23.88
N VAL A 293 14.80 -29.08 24.47
CA VAL A 293 14.99 -29.18 25.91
C VAL A 293 16.22 -28.44 26.39
N ARG A 294 16.27 -28.20 27.70
CA ARG A 294 17.47 -27.85 28.43
C ARG A 294 18.00 -29.08 29.16
N ILE A 295 19.30 -29.33 29.04
CA ILE A 295 20.02 -30.27 29.91
C ILE A 295 21.04 -29.50 30.75
N SER A 296 21.26 -29.94 31.98
CA SER A 296 22.27 -29.39 32.88
C SER A 296 22.90 -30.53 33.67
N GLY A 297 24.22 -30.65 33.64
CA GLY A 297 24.92 -31.73 34.33
C GLY A 297 26.44 -31.58 34.27
N VAL A 298 27.15 -32.63 34.66
CA VAL A 298 28.61 -32.70 34.67
C VAL A 298 29.09 -33.59 33.52
N VAL A 299 30.15 -33.17 32.84
CA VAL A 299 30.77 -33.95 31.77
C VAL A 299 31.56 -35.12 32.37
N GLU A 300 31.10 -36.35 32.18
CA GLU A 300 31.80 -37.56 32.65
C GLU A 300 33.02 -37.88 31.77
N TRP A 301 32.85 -37.73 30.46
CA TRP A 301 33.91 -37.84 29.47
C TRP A 301 33.56 -37.04 28.22
N ALA A 302 34.58 -36.58 27.52
CA ALA A 302 34.46 -35.94 26.21
C ALA A 302 35.49 -36.53 25.25
N LYS A 303 35.10 -36.73 23.99
CA LYS A 303 35.95 -37.28 22.94
C LYS A 303 35.78 -36.48 21.67
N VAL A 304 36.90 -36.03 21.09
CA VAL A 304 36.93 -35.40 19.78
C VAL A 304 37.52 -36.38 18.77
N TYR A 305 36.80 -36.61 17.67
CA TYR A 305 37.22 -37.48 16.58
C TYR A 305 38.10 -36.70 15.58
N LYS A 306 38.86 -37.43 14.74
CA LYS A 306 39.81 -36.83 13.78
C LYS A 306 39.15 -35.86 12.78
N ASN A 307 37.87 -36.03 12.48
CA ASN A 307 37.09 -35.14 11.61
C ASN A 307 36.62 -33.85 12.31
N GLY A 308 36.94 -33.67 13.60
CA GLY A 308 36.53 -32.53 14.42
C GLY A 308 35.13 -32.64 14.99
N PHE A 309 34.40 -33.74 14.75
CA PHE A 309 33.17 -34.03 15.51
C PHE A 309 33.56 -34.42 16.93
N GLY A 310 32.91 -33.82 17.93
CA GLY A 310 33.03 -34.16 19.33
C GLY A 310 31.77 -34.82 19.85
N LEU A 311 31.95 -35.60 20.91
CA LEU A 311 30.86 -36.24 21.66
C LEU A 311 31.22 -36.16 23.13
N ALA A 312 30.30 -35.70 23.97
CA ALA A 312 30.47 -35.64 25.41
C ALA A 312 29.32 -36.38 26.11
N ASN A 313 29.61 -37.13 27.16
CA ASN A 313 28.59 -37.65 28.05
C ASN A 313 28.37 -36.66 29.18
N VAL A 314 27.13 -36.20 29.33
CA VAL A 314 26.70 -35.31 30.40
C VAL A 314 25.75 -36.07 31.30
N THR A 315 26.02 -36.08 32.61
CA THR A 315 25.25 -36.79 33.63
C THR A 315 24.84 -35.86 34.78
N ASP A 316 23.67 -36.08 35.36
CA ASP A 316 23.24 -35.46 36.62
C ASP A 316 23.46 -36.37 37.83
N GLY A 317 24.06 -37.55 37.62
CA GLY A 317 24.27 -38.60 38.61
C GLY A 317 23.26 -39.75 38.52
N ASN A 318 22.06 -39.51 37.98
CA ASN A 318 21.01 -40.53 37.83
C ASN A 318 20.83 -40.95 36.37
N CYS A 319 20.83 -40.00 35.44
CA CYS A 319 20.68 -40.24 34.02
C CYS A 319 21.81 -39.55 33.25
N TRP A 320 22.00 -39.96 31.98
CA TRP A 320 23.01 -39.38 31.10
C TRP A 320 22.48 -39.19 29.69
N VAL A 321 23.05 -38.20 29.00
CA VAL A 321 22.77 -37.89 27.59
C VAL A 321 24.07 -37.59 26.86
N LEU A 322 24.17 -38.01 25.60
CA LEU A 322 25.31 -37.66 24.74
C LEU A 322 25.10 -36.30 24.08
N LEU A 323 25.98 -35.33 24.34
CA LEU A 323 25.99 -34.05 23.64
C LEU A 323 26.79 -34.16 22.34
N LYS A 324 26.13 -33.92 21.20
CA LYS A 324 26.76 -33.89 19.87
C LYS A 324 27.44 -32.54 19.65
N LEU A 325 28.77 -32.52 19.55
CA LEU A 325 29.57 -31.31 19.35
C LEU A 325 30.08 -31.25 17.90
N ARG A 326 29.33 -30.62 17.00
CA ARG A 326 29.80 -30.43 15.61
C ARG A 326 31.01 -29.48 15.60
N LYS A 327 31.97 -29.72 14.68
CA LYS A 327 33.16 -28.86 14.51
C LYS A 327 32.82 -27.38 14.36
N SER A 328 31.71 -27.06 13.69
CA SER A 328 31.23 -25.69 13.43
C SER A 328 30.85 -24.91 14.69
N LEU A 329 30.60 -25.59 15.81
CA LEU A 329 30.25 -24.94 17.07
C LEU A 329 31.46 -24.28 17.73
N GLY A 330 32.69 -24.75 17.43
CA GLY A 330 33.92 -24.20 18.01
C GLY A 330 34.10 -24.46 19.49
N ILE A 331 33.37 -25.42 20.09
CA ILE A 331 33.41 -25.71 21.52
C ILE A 331 34.12 -27.04 21.80
N SER A 332 34.96 -27.04 22.84
CA SER A 332 35.56 -28.22 23.45
C SER A 332 35.15 -28.30 24.92
N LEU A 333 34.76 -29.50 25.36
CA LEU A 333 34.43 -29.78 26.76
C LEU A 333 35.49 -30.67 27.40
N GLU A 334 35.73 -30.46 28.69
CA GLU A 334 36.64 -31.28 29.48
C GLU A 334 35.87 -32.06 30.55
N LYS A 335 36.48 -33.15 31.03
CA LYS A 335 35.93 -33.96 32.12
C LYS A 335 35.75 -33.09 33.39
N ASN A 336 34.67 -33.35 34.14
CA ASN A 336 34.27 -32.66 35.36
C ASN A 336 33.82 -31.19 35.15
N GLN A 337 33.64 -30.73 33.92
CA GLN A 337 33.03 -29.42 33.67
C GLN A 337 31.50 -29.50 33.85
N THR A 338 30.92 -28.50 34.52
CA THR A 338 29.46 -28.29 34.54
C THR A 338 29.04 -27.63 33.24
N VAL A 339 28.04 -28.21 32.58
CA VAL A 339 27.51 -27.72 31.32
C VAL A 339 25.99 -27.58 31.37
N THR A 340 25.49 -26.51 30.78
CA THR A 340 24.08 -26.35 30.45
C THR A 340 23.96 -26.25 28.93
N ALA A 341 23.11 -27.04 28.31
CA ALA A 341 22.91 -27.05 26.87
C ALA A 341 21.43 -26.96 26.50
N TYR A 342 21.13 -26.20 25.45
CA TYR A 342 19.79 -26.04 24.87
C TYR A 342 19.79 -26.64 23.48
N GLY A 343 18.95 -27.63 23.24
CA GLY A 343 18.99 -28.34 21.96
C GLY A 343 17.81 -29.27 21.75
N VAL A 344 17.85 -29.99 20.65
CA VAL A 344 16.81 -30.95 20.28
C VAL A 344 17.28 -32.37 20.60
N PHE A 345 16.43 -33.12 21.30
CA PHE A 345 16.69 -34.52 21.56
C PHE A 345 16.69 -35.33 20.27
N THR A 346 17.67 -36.21 20.17
CA THR A 346 17.93 -37.07 19.02
C THR A 346 18.58 -38.35 19.52
N THR A 347 18.97 -39.24 18.63
CA THR A 347 19.74 -40.43 18.98
C THR A 347 21.13 -40.39 18.35
N TYR A 348 22.08 -41.05 19.00
CA TYR A 348 23.38 -41.36 18.42
C TYR A 348 23.66 -42.84 18.67
N ARG A 349 23.58 -43.66 17.62
CA ARG A 349 23.68 -45.12 17.73
C ARG A 349 22.67 -45.68 18.75
N ASP A 350 21.42 -45.29 18.58
CA ASP A 350 20.28 -45.67 19.43
C ASP A 350 20.38 -45.26 20.91
N MET A 351 21.40 -44.47 21.28
CA MET A 351 21.51 -43.87 22.61
C MET A 351 20.94 -42.45 22.64
N PRO A 352 20.36 -42.00 23.77
CA PRO A 352 19.90 -40.62 23.95
C PRO A 352 21.02 -39.62 23.68
N ALA A 353 20.75 -38.67 22.80
CA ALA A 353 21.68 -37.62 22.45
C ALA A 353 20.97 -36.27 22.35
N LEU A 354 21.72 -35.19 22.58
CA LEU A 354 21.26 -33.82 22.37
C LEU A 354 22.05 -33.20 21.23
N GLU A 355 21.33 -32.56 20.32
CA GLU A 355 21.89 -31.79 19.22
C GLU A 355 21.67 -30.30 19.45
N ILE A 356 22.78 -29.55 19.45
CA ILE A 356 22.78 -28.10 19.63
C ILE A 356 23.04 -27.41 18.29
N ALA A 357 22.34 -26.29 18.07
CA ALA A 357 22.37 -25.56 16.80
C ALA A 357 23.54 -24.57 16.75
N SER A 358 23.73 -23.78 17.82
CA SER A 358 24.80 -22.79 17.95
C SER A 358 25.73 -23.10 19.13
N GLY A 359 26.93 -22.54 19.10
CA GLY A 359 27.82 -22.53 20.25
C GLY A 359 27.22 -21.77 21.44
N ASP A 360 26.45 -20.72 21.18
CA ASP A 360 25.76 -19.91 22.21
C ASP A 360 24.66 -20.68 22.95
N ASP A 361 24.27 -21.85 22.44
CA ASP A 361 23.31 -22.76 23.07
C ASP A 361 23.98 -23.73 24.06
N LEU A 362 25.30 -23.63 24.22
CA LEU A 362 26.08 -24.41 25.16
C LEU A 362 26.88 -23.50 26.09
N CYS A 363 26.66 -23.70 27.38
CA CYS A 363 27.24 -22.94 28.47
C CYS A 363 28.14 -23.83 29.29
N SER A 364 29.43 -23.50 29.41
CA SER A 364 30.39 -24.20 30.27
C SER A 364 30.78 -23.33 31.48
N GLY A 365 30.53 -23.79 32.70
CA GLY A 365 30.79 -23.05 33.94
C GLY A 365 29.55 -22.37 34.54
N ARG A 366 29.68 -21.14 35.06
CA ARG A 366 28.54 -20.33 35.54
C ARG A 366 27.95 -19.53 34.37
N CYS A 367 26.86 -20.07 33.84
CA CYS A 367 25.79 -19.33 33.20
C CYS A 367 24.59 -19.34 34.17
#